data_AF-A0A7W8JSI1-F1
#
_entry.id   AF-A0A7W8JSI1-F1
#
_cell.length_a   1.000
_cell.length_b   1.000
_cell.length_c   1.000
_cell.angle_alpha   90.00
_cell.angle_beta   90.00
_cell.angle_gamma   90.00
#
_symmetry.space_group_name_H-M   'P 1'
#
loop_
_entity.id
_entity.type
_entity.pdbx_description
1 polymer ?
#
loop_
_entity_poly.entity_id
_entity_poly.type
_entity_poly.pdbx_seq_one_letter_code
_entity_poly.pdbx_strand_id
1 'polypeptide(L)'
;MLEVAAGKVRAYENVFDALRREVHEETGLRLTTIEGEATPTICTVNGYQVMSYTPFCTTQNLSGGYSILLHSFICEAEGEPLARTSEARNLRWMSLDECRHHLQSHPEAFYSLHLNALSLYLGQEIP
;
A
#
# COMPACT_ATOMS: atom_id res chain seq x y z
N MET A 1 5.85 11.36 10.25
CA MET A 1 4.72 10.81 9.50
C MET A 1 4.88 9.31 9.46
N LEU A 2 3.80 8.57 9.69
CA LEU A 2 3.73 7.11 9.60
C LEU A 2 3.09 6.75 8.26
N GLU A 3 3.70 5.79 7.58
CA GLU A 3 3.32 5.38 6.23
C GLU A 3 3.32 3.85 6.15
N VAL A 4 2.46 3.32 5.29
CA VAL A 4 2.58 1.94 4.80
C VAL A 4 3.38 2.02 3.51
N ALA A 5 4.25 1.04 3.26
CA ALA A 5 5.07 1.02 2.04
C ALA A 5 4.19 1.19 0.79
N ALA A 6 4.54 2.16 -0.06
CA ALA A 6 3.73 2.54 -1.20
C ALA A 6 4.57 3.33 -2.20
N GLY A 7 4.42 3.00 -3.48
CA GLY A 7 5.16 3.71 -4.53
C GLY A 7 4.39 3.81 -5.83
N LYS A 8 5.09 4.33 -6.85
CA LYS A 8 4.46 4.67 -8.13
C LYS A 8 4.60 3.50 -9.10
N VAL A 9 3.47 3.09 -9.67
CA VAL A 9 3.46 2.18 -10.81
C VAL A 9 4.13 2.88 -11.99
N ARG A 10 5.15 2.23 -12.57
CA ARG A 10 5.88 2.73 -13.74
C ARG A 10 5.05 2.52 -15.02
N ALA A 11 5.47 3.15 -16.11
CA ALA A 11 4.77 3.04 -17.39
C ALA A 11 4.63 1.57 -17.81
N TYR A 12 3.37 1.13 -17.97
CA TYR A 12 2.98 -0.24 -18.36
C TYR A 12 3.40 -1.34 -17.37
N GLU A 13 3.80 -0.97 -16.15
CA GLU A 13 4.13 -1.93 -15.11
C GLU A 13 2.86 -2.59 -14.56
N ASN A 14 2.92 -3.90 -14.32
CA ASN A 14 1.87 -4.62 -13.61
C ASN A 14 1.80 -4.11 -12.16
N VAL A 15 0.61 -3.81 -11.65
CA VAL A 15 0.44 -3.27 -10.29
C VAL A 15 1.00 -4.20 -9.20
N PHE A 16 0.93 -5.52 -9.38
CA PHE A 16 1.47 -6.49 -8.43
C PHE A 16 3.01 -6.57 -8.48
N ASP A 17 3.59 -6.39 -9.67
CA ASP A 17 5.05 -6.28 -9.82
C ASP A 17 5.57 -4.99 -9.20
N ALA A 18 4.86 -3.87 -9.43
CA ALA A 18 5.15 -2.61 -8.77
C ALA A 18 5.10 -2.76 -7.24
N LEU A 19 4.07 -3.40 -6.70
CA LEU A 19 3.92 -3.59 -5.26
C LEU A 19 5.10 -4.38 -4.66
N ARG A 20 5.52 -5.49 -5.29
CA ARG A 20 6.70 -6.25 -4.84
C ARG A 20 7.97 -5.41 -4.87
N ARG A 21 8.18 -4.69 -5.97
CA ARG A 21 9.36 -3.85 -6.17
C ARG A 21 9.43 -2.74 -5.12
N GLU A 22 8.35 -1.96 -4.97
CA GLU A 22 8.32 -0.83 -4.04
C GLU A 22 8.48 -1.30 -2.59
N VAL A 23 7.77 -2.36 -2.17
CA VAL A 23 7.93 -2.90 -0.81
C VAL A 23 9.36 -3.35 -0.57
N HIS A 24 9.99 -4.03 -1.53
CA HIS A 24 11.37 -4.47 -1.39
C HIS A 24 12.37 -3.30 -1.38
N GLU A 25 12.22 -2.33 -2.30
CA GLU A 25 13.08 -1.14 -2.39
C GLU A 25 13.01 -0.27 -1.12
N GLU A 26 11.81 -0.08 -0.57
CA GLU A 26 11.59 0.76 0.61
C GLU A 26 11.91 0.06 1.92
N THR A 27 11.60 -1.24 2.03
CA THR A 27 11.60 -1.94 3.32
C THR A 27 12.58 -3.10 3.42
N GLY A 28 13.05 -3.63 2.28
CA GLY A 28 13.81 -4.88 2.21
C GLY A 28 12.98 -6.15 2.41
N LEU A 29 11.68 -6.03 2.69
CA LEU A 29 10.79 -7.18 2.85
C LEU A 29 10.44 -7.79 1.49
N ARG A 30 10.24 -9.11 1.48
CA ARG A 30 9.80 -9.85 0.29
C ARG A 30 8.35 -10.25 0.46
N LEU A 31 7.48 -9.78 -0.44
CA LEU A 31 6.08 -10.24 -0.44
C LEU A 31 5.99 -11.71 -0.86
N THR A 32 5.28 -12.50 -0.06
CA THR A 32 5.01 -13.93 -0.31
C THR A 32 3.65 -14.13 -0.92
N THR A 33 2.66 -13.31 -0.53
CA THR A 33 1.30 -13.34 -1.05
C THR A 33 0.74 -11.93 -1.20
N ILE A 34 -0.11 -11.73 -2.21
CA ILE A 34 -0.88 -10.51 -2.43
C ILE A 34 -2.32 -10.92 -2.66
N GLU A 35 -3.25 -10.43 -1.83
CA GLU A 35 -4.67 -10.73 -1.99
C GLU A 35 -5.20 -10.16 -3.32
N GLY A 36 -5.95 -10.98 -4.06
CA GLY A 36 -6.52 -10.63 -5.36
C GLY A 36 -5.61 -10.87 -6.59
N GLU A 37 -4.33 -11.20 -6.38
CA GLU A 37 -3.36 -11.40 -7.47
C GLU A 37 -3.70 -12.55 -8.43
N ALA A 38 -4.37 -13.60 -7.96
CA ALA A 38 -4.77 -14.73 -8.79
C ALA A 38 -6.02 -14.46 -9.65
N THR A 39 -6.70 -13.33 -9.42
CA THR A 39 -8.00 -13.00 -10.05
C THR A 39 -8.03 -11.85 -11.07
N PRO A 40 -6.91 -11.25 -11.55
CA PRO A 40 -6.99 -10.18 -12.52
C PRO A 40 -7.55 -10.69 -13.85
N THR A 41 -8.36 -9.86 -14.49
CA THR A 41 -8.84 -10.11 -15.86
C THR A 41 -7.90 -9.41 -16.82
N ILE A 42 -7.20 -10.19 -17.64
CA ILE A 42 -6.29 -9.67 -18.67
C ILE A 42 -6.92 -9.96 -20.03
N CYS A 43 -6.95 -8.94 -20.89
CA CYS A 43 -7.27 -9.14 -22.29
C CYS A 43 -6.30 -8.38 -23.19
N THR A 44 -6.15 -8.87 -24.42
CA THR A 44 -5.32 -8.21 -25.43
C THR A 44 -6.14 -8.06 -26.70
N VAL A 45 -6.34 -6.82 -27.12
CA VAL A 45 -7.11 -6.47 -28.32
C VAL A 45 -6.28 -5.50 -29.14
N ASN A 46 -6.12 -5.76 -30.45
CA ASN A 46 -5.32 -4.91 -31.35
C ASN A 46 -3.88 -4.66 -30.88
N GLY A 47 -3.25 -5.63 -30.23
CA GLY A 47 -1.89 -5.50 -29.67
C GLY A 47 -1.81 -4.66 -28.38
N TYR A 48 -2.95 -4.22 -27.84
CA TYR A 48 -3.03 -3.48 -26.59
C TYR A 48 -3.47 -4.41 -25.46
N GLN A 49 -2.61 -4.58 -24.46
CA GLN A 49 -2.89 -5.40 -23.28
C GLN A 49 -3.46 -4.52 -22.16
N VAL A 50 -4.57 -4.97 -21.58
CA VAL A 50 -5.19 -4.33 -20.42
C VAL A 50 -5.40 -5.34 -19.31
N MET A 51 -5.33 -4.86 -18.08
CA MET A 51 -5.58 -5.64 -16.89
C MET A 51 -6.59 -4.90 -16.01
N SER A 52 -7.64 -5.61 -15.59
CA SER A 52 -8.55 -5.20 -14.53
C SER A 52 -8.24 -5.99 -13.27
N TYR A 53 -8.23 -5.32 -12.12
CA TYR A 53 -7.94 -5.91 -10.81
C TYR A 53 -8.78 -5.20 -9.74
N THR A 54 -8.90 -5.84 -8.57
CA THR A 54 -9.63 -5.29 -7.42
C THR A 54 -8.66 -5.11 -6.27
N PRO A 55 -8.31 -3.87 -5.88
CA PRO A 55 -7.55 -3.65 -4.66
C PRO A 55 -8.43 -3.85 -3.42
N PHE A 56 -7.80 -3.99 -2.26
CA PHE A 56 -8.53 -4.02 -0.99
C PHE A 56 -9.22 -2.69 -0.69
N CYS A 57 -8.53 -1.58 -0.98
CA CYS A 57 -9.08 -0.23 -0.80
C CYS A 57 -8.53 0.72 -1.87
N THR A 58 -9.40 1.55 -2.44
CA THR A 58 -9.02 2.68 -3.31
C THR A 58 -9.28 3.99 -2.58
N THR A 59 -8.25 4.81 -2.44
CA THR A 59 -8.35 6.13 -1.82
C THR A 59 -7.89 7.21 -2.79
N GLN A 60 -8.61 8.33 -2.84
CA GLN A 60 -8.28 9.51 -3.63
C GLN A 60 -8.13 10.70 -2.70
N ASN A 61 -7.12 11.55 -2.91
CA ASN A 61 -7.11 12.87 -2.28
C ASN A 61 -7.99 13.85 -3.08
N LEU A 62 -8.81 14.62 -2.37
CA LEU A 62 -9.68 15.64 -2.98
C LEU A 62 -9.05 17.04 -3.00
N SER A 63 -7.83 17.17 -2.46
CA SER A 63 -7.03 18.40 -2.43
C SER A 63 -5.54 18.06 -2.24
N GLY A 64 -4.65 19.03 -2.48
CA GLY A 64 -3.21 18.88 -2.29
C GLY A 64 -2.40 19.37 -3.50
N GLY A 65 -1.07 19.15 -3.47
CA GLY A 65 -0.16 19.59 -4.54
C GLY A 65 -0.19 18.70 -5.80
N TYR A 66 -0.67 17.46 -5.67
CA TYR A 66 -0.77 16.48 -6.75
C TYR A 66 -2.01 15.61 -6.57
N SER A 67 -2.65 15.22 -7.68
CA SER A 67 -3.75 14.26 -7.67
C SER A 67 -3.22 12.83 -7.60
N ILE A 68 -3.70 12.05 -6.64
CA ILE A 68 -3.25 10.69 -6.35
C ILE A 68 -4.46 9.78 -6.23
N LEU A 69 -4.38 8.63 -6.91
CA LEU A 69 -5.22 7.46 -6.64
C LEU A 69 -4.31 6.40 -6.03
N LEU A 70 -4.58 6.03 -4.78
CA LEU A 70 -3.86 4.99 -4.07
C LEU A 70 -4.68 3.71 -4.04
N HIS A 71 -4.09 2.62 -4.51
CA HIS A 71 -4.62 1.27 -4.38
C HIS A 71 -3.85 0.54 -3.28
N SER A 72 -4.55 0.15 -2.23
CA SER A 72 -3.99 -0.62 -1.11
C SER A 72 -4.34 -2.09 -1.26
N PHE A 73 -3.41 -2.97 -0.89
CA PHE A 73 -3.55 -4.43 -0.97
C PHE A 73 -3.19 -5.07 0.36
N ILE A 74 -3.88 -6.14 0.72
CA ILE A 74 -3.48 -7.01 1.84
C ILE A 74 -2.41 -7.96 1.31
N CYS A 75 -1.29 -8.04 2.03
CA CYS A 75 -0.15 -8.86 1.64
C CYS A 75 0.40 -9.60 2.86
N GLU A 76 1.06 -10.73 2.60
CA GLU A 76 2.00 -11.33 3.53
C GLU A 76 3.42 -11.07 3.03
N ALA A 77 4.34 -10.86 3.96
CA ALA A 77 5.74 -10.63 3.65
C ALA A 77 6.64 -11.37 4.63
N GLU A 78 7.86 -11.66 4.19
CA GLU A 78 8.91 -12.24 5.02
C GLU A 78 10.17 -11.38 5.00
N GLY A 79 11.06 -11.66 5.96
CA GLY A 79 12.31 -10.94 6.16
C GLY A 79 12.25 -9.96 7.32
N GLU A 80 13.38 -9.31 7.56
CA GLU A 80 13.51 -8.26 8.57
C GLU A 80 13.50 -6.90 7.87
N PRO A 81 12.68 -5.93 8.32
CA PRO A 81 12.65 -4.61 7.73
C PRO A 81 14.01 -3.93 7.92
N LEU A 82 14.49 -3.24 6.88
CA LEU A 82 15.70 -2.44 6.94
C LEU A 82 15.55 -1.35 8.00
N ALA A 83 16.60 -1.05 8.77
CA ALA A 83 16.52 0.02 9.77
C ALA A 83 16.27 1.41 9.16
N ARG A 84 16.74 1.62 7.93
CA ARG A 84 16.71 2.90 7.21
C ARG A 84 16.95 2.69 5.71
N THR A 85 16.32 3.53 4.88
CA THR A 85 16.67 3.73 3.47
C THR A 85 17.00 5.21 3.20
N SER A 86 17.22 5.57 1.93
CA SER A 86 17.34 6.99 1.53
C SER A 86 16.05 7.77 1.78
N GLU A 87 14.90 7.09 1.73
CA GLU A 87 13.57 7.70 1.72
C GLU A 87 12.83 7.50 3.05
N ALA A 88 13.04 6.37 3.73
CA ALA A 88 12.36 6.02 4.97
C ALA A 88 13.32 5.85 6.16
N ARG A 89 12.80 6.08 7.38
CA ARG A 89 13.51 5.89 8.64
C ARG A 89 12.61 5.16 9.63
N ASN A 90 13.22 4.41 10.55
CA ASN A 90 12.50 3.71 11.63
C ASN A 90 11.44 2.73 11.09
N LEU A 91 11.82 1.97 10.07
CA LEU A 91 10.95 0.92 9.53
C LEU A 91 10.89 -0.22 10.54
N ARG A 92 9.67 -0.70 10.77
CA ARG A 92 9.39 -1.69 11.79
C ARG A 92 8.05 -2.32 11.51
N TRP A 93 7.90 -3.55 11.99
CA TRP A 93 6.59 -4.11 12.23
C TRP A 93 5.91 -3.34 13.38
N MET A 94 4.61 -3.11 13.24
CA MET A 94 3.77 -2.52 14.27
C MET A 94 2.66 -3.53 14.59
N SER A 95 2.40 -3.76 15.87
CA SER A 95 1.28 -4.62 16.25
C SER A 95 -0.05 -3.98 15.84
N LEU A 96 -1.07 -4.80 15.59
CA LEU A 96 -2.39 -4.28 15.22
C LEU A 96 -3.00 -3.40 16.32
N ASP A 97 -2.75 -3.73 17.59
CA ASP A 97 -3.26 -2.96 18.72
C ASP A 97 -2.57 -1.59 18.86
N GLU A 98 -1.24 -1.53 18.66
CA GLU A 98 -0.53 -0.24 18.57
C GLU A 98 -1.04 0.59 17.39
N CYS A 99 -1.24 -0.03 16.22
CA CYS A 99 -1.76 0.66 15.04
C CYS A 99 -3.17 1.21 15.30
N ARG A 100 -4.06 0.42 15.93
CA ARG A 100 -5.40 0.87 16.33
C ARG A 100 -5.32 2.07 17.26
N HIS A 101 -4.49 1.96 18.30
CA HIS A 101 -4.32 3.03 19.27
C HIS A 101 -3.82 4.32 18.62
N HIS A 102 -2.79 4.23 17.78
CA HIS A 102 -2.27 5.39 17.04
C HIS A 102 -3.33 6.01 16.12
N LEU A 103 -4.08 5.19 15.37
CA LEU A 103 -5.08 5.69 14.44
C LEU A 103 -6.24 6.41 15.16
N GLN A 104 -6.61 5.96 16.36
CA GLN A 104 -7.66 6.60 17.18
C GLN A 104 -7.17 7.84 17.92
N SER A 105 -5.93 7.85 18.39
CA SER A 105 -5.44 8.91 19.27
C SER A 105 -4.73 10.03 18.51
N HIS A 106 -4.06 9.69 17.40
CA HIS A 106 -3.21 10.58 16.62
C HIS A 106 -3.30 10.26 15.11
N PRO A 107 -4.49 10.30 14.49
CA PRO A 107 -4.65 10.01 13.06
C PRO A 107 -3.79 10.92 12.17
N GLU A 108 -3.51 12.15 12.59
CA GLU A 108 -2.64 13.12 11.91
C GLU A 108 -1.16 12.68 11.83
N ALA A 109 -0.77 11.69 12.63
CA ALA A 109 0.57 11.11 12.55
C ALA A 109 0.76 10.30 11.26
N PHE A 110 -0.33 9.78 10.67
CA PHE A 110 -0.30 8.99 9.45
C PHE A 110 -0.38 9.85 8.19
N TYR A 111 0.21 9.37 7.10
CA TYR A 111 -0.08 9.92 5.79
C TYR A 111 -1.55 9.66 5.42
N SER A 112 -2.27 10.75 5.10
CA SER A 112 -3.73 10.75 5.03
C SER A 112 -4.34 9.76 4.03
N LEU A 113 -3.61 9.39 2.97
CA LEU A 113 -4.10 8.43 1.98
C LEU A 113 -4.17 6.98 2.51
N HIS A 114 -3.48 6.65 3.61
CA HIS A 114 -3.54 5.31 4.21
C HIS A 114 -4.68 5.14 5.22
N LEU A 115 -5.21 6.25 5.72
CA LEU A 115 -6.18 6.27 6.83
C LEU A 115 -7.39 5.36 6.57
N ASN A 116 -8.06 5.51 5.43
CA ASN A 116 -9.24 4.72 5.10
C ASN A 116 -8.95 3.23 4.95
N ALA A 117 -7.81 2.87 4.34
CA ALA A 117 -7.41 1.47 4.19
C ALA A 117 -7.11 0.82 5.56
N LEU A 118 -6.40 1.54 6.45
CA LEU A 118 -6.12 1.08 7.81
C LEU A 118 -7.39 0.94 8.64
N SER A 119 -8.30 1.91 8.57
CA SER A 119 -9.61 1.89 9.22
C SER A 119 -10.44 0.67 8.77
N LEU A 120 -10.51 0.43 7.46
CA LEU A 120 -11.21 -0.71 6.88
C LEU A 120 -10.61 -2.05 7.34
N TYR A 121 -9.28 -2.18 7.31
CA TYR A 121 -8.58 -3.41 7.72
C TYR A 121 -8.74 -3.71 9.21
N LEU A 122 -8.66 -2.68 10.06
CA LEU A 122 -8.76 -2.83 11.52
C LEU A 122 -10.21 -2.94 12.01
N GLY A 123 -11.20 -2.68 11.15
CA GLY A 123 -12.62 -2.71 11.49
C GLY A 123 -13.03 -1.60 12.46
N GLN A 124 -12.44 -0.41 12.32
CA GLN A 124 -12.72 0.73 13.22
C GLN A 124 -12.89 2.04 12.45
N GLU A 125 -13.73 2.93 12.94
CA GLU A 125 -13.86 4.28 12.38
C GLU A 125 -12.70 5.18 12.84
N ILE A 126 -12.39 6.17 12.00
CA ILE A 126 -11.44 7.23 12.33
C ILE A 126 -12.23 8.35 13.03
N PRO A 127 -11.70 8.94 14.12
CA PRO A 127 -12.38 10.01 14.86
C PRO A 127 -12.77 11.24 14.03
#